data_AF-A0A0D8WBM4-F1
#
_entry.id   AF-A0A0D8WBM4-F1
#
_cell.length_a   1.000
_cell.length_b   1.000
_cell.length_c   1.000
_cell.angle_alpha   90.00
_cell.angle_beta   90.00
_cell.angle_gamma   90.00
#
_symmetry.space_group_name_H-M   'P 1'
#
loop_
_entity.id
_entity.type
_entity.pdbx_description
1 polymer ?
#
loop_
_entity_poly.entity_id
_entity_poly.type
_entity_poly.pdbx_seq_one_letter_code
_entity_poly.pdbx_strand_id
1 'polypeptide(L)'
;MKTFPDTHVRATSRCPSPVEIWQTLLTRLLDQHYGLTLNDTPFADERVIEQHIEAGISLCDAVNFLVEKYALVRTDQPGFSACTRSQLINSIDILRARRATGLMTRSHYRMVSNITLGKHCEVK
;
A
#
# COMPACT_ATOMS: atom_id res chain seq x y z
N MET A 1 -0.91 28.84 -16.35
CA MET A 1 0.23 28.09 -15.80
C MET A 1 -0.21 27.34 -14.55
N LYS A 2 -0.75 26.11 -14.68
CA LYS A 2 -0.83 25.09 -13.62
C LYS A 2 -1.02 23.73 -14.30
N THR A 3 0.09 23.03 -14.52
CA THR A 3 0.15 21.68 -15.08
C THR A 3 0.03 20.71 -13.91
N PHE A 4 -1.10 20.01 -13.80
CA PHE A 4 -1.20 18.82 -12.96
C PHE A 4 -0.73 17.64 -13.82
N PRO A 5 0.35 16.93 -13.46
CA PRO A 5 0.61 15.62 -14.05
C PRO A 5 -0.24 14.62 -13.28
N ASP A 6 -1.55 14.61 -13.53
CA ASP A 6 -2.38 13.49 -13.11
C ASP A 6 -2.24 12.38 -14.15
N THR A 7 -1.05 11.81 -14.20
CA THR A 7 -0.78 10.55 -14.87
C THR A 7 -1.33 9.44 -13.97
N HIS A 8 -2.64 9.45 -13.75
CA HIS A 8 -3.36 8.26 -13.30
C HIS A 8 -3.32 7.28 -14.48
N VAL A 9 -2.23 6.51 -14.53
CA VAL A 9 -2.13 5.34 -15.41
C VAL A 9 -3.24 4.40 -15.00
N ARG A 10 -4.32 4.47 -15.77
CA ARG A 10 -5.37 3.48 -15.88
C ARG A 10 -4.69 2.18 -16.31
N ALA A 11 -4.37 1.32 -15.34
CA ALA A 11 -3.86 -0.02 -15.61
C ALA A 11 -4.99 -0.92 -16.12
N THR A 12 -5.30 -0.77 -17.41
CA THR A 12 -5.90 -1.82 -18.23
C THR A 12 -4.84 -2.90 -18.49
N SER A 13 -4.67 -3.86 -17.57
CA SER A 13 -4.01 -5.14 -17.89
C SER A 13 -4.40 -6.21 -16.88
N ARG A 14 -4.81 -7.37 -17.40
CA ARG A 14 -5.53 -8.43 -16.65
C ARG A 14 -4.68 -9.23 -15.64
N CYS A 15 -3.41 -8.92 -15.44
CA CYS A 15 -2.54 -9.52 -14.41
C CYS A 15 -1.47 -8.52 -13.95
N PRO A 16 -1.66 -7.76 -12.85
CA PRO A 16 -0.64 -6.84 -12.34
C PRO A 16 0.52 -7.62 -11.71
N SER A 17 1.74 -7.14 -11.93
CA SER A 17 2.95 -7.67 -11.31
C SER A 17 2.95 -7.43 -9.79
N PRO A 18 3.75 -8.18 -9.00
CA PRO A 18 3.83 -7.99 -7.55
C PRO A 18 4.16 -6.55 -7.14
N VAL A 19 5.04 -5.90 -7.89
CA VAL A 19 5.45 -4.50 -7.69
C VAL A 19 4.29 -3.55 -7.96
N GLU A 20 3.58 -3.72 -9.08
CA GLU A 20 2.40 -2.91 -9.40
C GLU A 20 1.28 -3.08 -8.37
N ILE A 21 1.09 -4.28 -7.83
CA ILE A 21 0.13 -4.55 -6.74
C ILE A 21 0.51 -3.73 -5.51
N TRP A 22 1.80 -3.73 -5.13
CA TRP A 22 2.30 -2.93 -4.02
C TRP A 22 2.10 -1.44 -4.27
N GLN A 23 2.53 -0.91 -5.42
CA GLN A 23 2.37 0.51 -5.77
C GLN A 23 0.90 0.94 -5.73
N THR A 24 -0.01 0.12 -6.27
CA THR A 24 -1.44 0.41 -6.29
C THR A 24 -2.01 0.44 -4.86
N LEU A 25 -1.61 -0.49 -4.00
CA LEU A 25 -2.06 -0.52 -2.60
C LEU A 25 -1.46 0.61 -1.77
N LEU A 26 -0.17 0.87 -1.90
CA LEU A 26 0.55 1.93 -1.19
C LEU A 26 0.00 3.30 -1.56
N THR A 27 -0.22 3.56 -2.84
CA THR A 27 -0.82 4.81 -3.32
C THR A 27 -2.15 5.07 -2.61
N ARG A 28 -3.02 4.06 -2.51
CA ARG A 28 -4.32 4.21 -1.85
C ARG A 28 -4.22 4.33 -0.34
N LEU A 29 -3.30 3.61 0.31
CA LEU A 29 -3.10 3.70 1.75
C LEU A 29 -2.53 5.07 2.15
N LEU A 30 -1.53 5.55 1.44
CA LEU A 30 -0.86 6.83 1.70
C LEU A 30 -1.81 8.01 1.46
N ASP A 31 -2.51 8.01 0.32
CA ASP A 31 -3.48 9.04 -0.04
C ASP A 31 -4.63 9.08 0.98
N GLN A 32 -5.20 7.92 1.30
CA GLN A 32 -6.34 7.85 2.19
C GLN A 32 -5.98 8.17 3.64
N HIS A 33 -4.87 7.62 4.17
CA HIS A 33 -4.57 7.67 5.60
C HIS A 33 -3.60 8.77 6.01
N TYR A 34 -2.75 9.27 5.11
CA TYR A 34 -1.75 10.28 5.42
C TYR A 34 -1.83 11.50 4.50
N GLY A 35 -2.67 11.46 3.46
CA GLY A 35 -2.72 12.50 2.43
C GLY A 35 -1.41 12.62 1.64
N LEU A 36 -0.64 11.53 1.56
CA LEU A 36 0.65 11.48 0.86
C LEU A 36 0.50 10.81 -0.50
N THR A 37 1.29 11.25 -1.48
CA THR A 37 1.39 10.55 -2.75
C THR A 37 2.50 9.50 -2.69
N LEU A 38 2.44 8.49 -3.55
CA LEU A 38 3.50 7.48 -3.64
C LEU A 38 4.87 8.12 -3.94
N ASN A 39 4.90 9.20 -4.72
CA ASN A 39 6.11 9.94 -5.11
C ASN A 39 6.81 10.63 -3.92
N ASP A 40 6.05 10.93 -2.85
CA ASP A 40 6.60 11.52 -1.62
C ASP A 40 7.25 10.46 -0.71
N THR A 41 7.25 9.19 -1.14
CA THR A 41 7.75 8.06 -0.37
C THR A 41 8.86 7.32 -1.11
N PRO A 42 9.78 6.64 -0.40
CA PRO A 42 10.79 5.78 -1.03
C PRO A 42 10.18 4.62 -1.84
N PHE A 43 8.87 4.36 -1.71
CA PHE A 43 8.17 3.36 -2.50
C PHE A 43 7.84 3.82 -3.93
N ALA A 44 8.18 5.05 -4.31
CA ALA A 44 8.18 5.48 -5.70
C ALA A 44 9.19 4.66 -6.54
N ASP A 45 10.29 4.25 -5.93
CA ASP A 45 11.29 3.37 -6.54
C ASP A 45 10.81 1.91 -6.49
N GLU A 46 10.65 1.31 -7.67
CA GLU A 46 10.30 -0.12 -7.82
C GLU A 46 11.32 -1.03 -7.11
N ARG A 47 12.60 -0.65 -7.13
CA ARG A 47 13.69 -1.39 -6.49
C ARG A 47 13.51 -1.51 -4.98
N VAL A 48 12.97 -0.46 -4.35
CA VAL A 48 12.66 -0.49 -2.91
C VAL A 48 11.55 -1.50 -2.66
N ILE A 49 10.51 -1.51 -3.50
CA ILE A 49 9.41 -2.48 -3.39
C ILE A 49 9.90 -3.90 -3.61
N GLU A 50 10.70 -4.16 -4.64
CA GLU A 50 11.29 -5.48 -4.92
C GLU A 50 12.09 -5.98 -3.72
N GLN A 51 12.94 -5.14 -3.13
CA GLN A 51 13.73 -5.51 -1.96
C GLN A 51 12.84 -5.88 -0.76
N HIS A 52 11.71 -5.20 -0.56
CA HIS A 52 10.78 -5.55 0.52
C HIS A 52 10.05 -6.87 0.25
N ILE A 53 9.74 -7.15 -1.01
CA ILE A 53 9.15 -8.42 -1.44
C ILE A 53 10.17 -9.57 -1.27
N GLU A 54 11.42 -9.38 -1.70
CA GLU A 54 12.51 -10.36 -1.54
C GLU A 54 12.85 -10.61 -0.06
N ALA A 55 12.80 -9.56 0.76
CA ALA A 55 12.97 -9.66 2.20
C ALA A 55 11.77 -10.30 2.92
N GLY A 56 10.66 -10.56 2.21
CA GLY A 56 9.43 -11.11 2.80
C GLY A 56 8.76 -10.16 3.79
N ILE A 57 8.96 -8.85 3.63
CA ILE A 57 8.34 -7.83 4.48
C ILE A 57 6.88 -7.67 4.09
N SER A 58 6.00 -7.60 5.08
CA SER A 58 4.59 -7.38 4.84
C SER A 58 4.32 -5.92 4.41
N LEU A 59 3.27 -5.70 3.62
CA LEU A 59 2.90 -4.35 3.17
C LEU A 59 2.56 -3.43 4.37
N CYS A 60 1.96 -3.98 5.43
CA CYS A 60 1.70 -3.24 6.67
C CYS A 60 3.00 -2.86 7.38
N ASP A 61 3.97 -3.77 7.48
CA ASP A 61 5.25 -3.49 8.15
C ASP A 61 6.05 -2.44 7.37
N ALA A 62 6.05 -2.51 6.04
CA ALA A 62 6.70 -1.51 5.19
C ALA A 62 6.14 -0.10 5.42
N VAL A 63 4.81 0.05 5.45
CA VAL A 63 4.17 1.34 5.73
C VAL A 63 4.39 1.76 7.18
N ASN A 64 4.27 0.83 8.14
CA ASN A 64 4.48 1.11 9.57
C ASN A 64 5.91 1.58 9.83
N PHE A 65 6.91 0.97 9.19
CA PHE A 65 8.29 1.40 9.26
C PHE A 65 8.47 2.83 8.74
N LEU A 66 7.78 3.19 7.66
CA LEU A 66 7.79 4.56 7.14
C LEU A 66 7.12 5.53 8.13
N VAL A 67 5.96 5.16 8.68
CA VAL A 67 5.22 5.94 9.66
C VAL A 67 6.05 6.19 10.91
N GLU A 68 6.77 5.18 11.41
CA GLU A 68 7.68 5.31 12.53
C GLU A 68 8.90 6.17 12.18
N LYS A 69 9.52 5.93 11.03
CA LYS A 69 10.72 6.65 10.58
C LYS A 69 10.46 8.14 10.35
N TYR A 70 9.30 8.50 9.82
CA TYR A 70 8.93 9.88 9.49
C TYR A 70 7.90 10.48 10.46
N ALA A 71 7.57 9.78 11.55
CA ALA A 71 6.56 10.16 12.53
C ALA A 71 5.24 10.62 11.89
N LEU A 72 4.76 9.89 10.88
CA LEU A 72 3.57 10.28 10.12
C LEU A 72 2.32 10.24 11.00
N VAL A 73 1.49 11.26 10.82
CA VAL A 73 0.21 11.39 11.52
C VAL A 73 -0.92 11.01 10.59
N ARG A 74 -1.78 10.11 11.05
CA ARG A 74 -2.92 9.59 10.31
C ARG A 74 -4.02 10.66 10.20
N THR A 75 -4.42 10.99 8.97
CA THR A 75 -5.32 12.11 8.61
C THR A 75 -6.75 11.68 8.28
N ASP A 76 -7.05 10.40 8.07
CA ASP A 76 -8.41 9.91 7.74
C ASP A 76 -9.41 10.00 8.91
N GLN A 77 -9.01 10.59 10.01
CA GLN A 77 -9.76 10.50 11.25
C GLN A 77 -10.61 11.76 11.48
N PRO A 78 -11.95 11.63 11.57
CA PRO A 78 -12.80 12.74 11.96
C PRO A 78 -12.44 13.15 13.39
N GLY A 79 -12.28 14.46 13.63
CA GLY A 79 -11.74 15.06 14.85
C GLY A 79 -12.51 14.82 16.16
N PHE A 80 -13.42 13.84 16.20
CA PHE A 80 -14.34 13.58 17.31
C PHE A 80 -14.43 12.09 17.74
N SER A 81 -13.52 11.22 17.32
CA SER A 81 -13.48 9.85 17.86
C SER A 81 -12.55 9.77 19.08
N ALA A 82 -13.11 9.64 20.28
CA ALA A 82 -12.43 9.54 21.58
C ALA A 82 -11.59 8.25 21.80
N CYS A 83 -11.20 7.56 20.73
CA CYS A 83 -10.37 6.37 20.81
C CYS A 83 -8.94 6.77 20.43
N THR A 84 -7.99 6.61 21.35
CA THR A 84 -6.55 6.72 21.11
C THR A 84 -6.16 5.71 20.03
N ARG A 85 -6.30 6.10 18.76
CA ARG A 85 -6.18 5.17 17.65
C ARG A 85 -4.76 5.20 17.11
N SER A 86 -4.20 4.01 16.91
CA SER A 86 -2.82 3.83 16.47
C SER A 86 -2.56 4.59 15.17
N GLN A 87 -1.42 5.28 15.12
CA GLN A 87 -0.93 5.97 13.92
C GLN A 87 -0.52 5.00 12.81
N LEU A 88 -0.42 3.71 13.14
CA LEU A 88 -0.01 2.62 12.26
C LEU A 88 -1.17 2.09 11.39
N ILE A 89 -0.80 1.57 10.22
CA ILE A 89 -1.70 0.87 9.30
C ILE A 89 -1.95 -0.55 9.80
N ASN A 90 -3.21 -0.97 9.78
CA ASN A 90 -3.62 -2.32 10.15
C ASN A 90 -4.08 -3.13 8.93
N SER A 91 -4.17 -4.45 9.08
CA SER A 91 -4.75 -5.39 8.12
C SER A 91 -6.13 -4.96 7.59
N ILE A 92 -6.94 -4.30 8.42
CA ILE A 92 -8.26 -3.76 8.02
C ILE A 92 -8.14 -2.64 6.98
N ASP A 93 -7.14 -1.78 7.12
CA ASP A 93 -6.87 -0.70 6.18
C ASP A 93 -6.38 -1.28 4.84
N ILE A 94 -5.55 -2.32 4.87
CA ILE A 94 -5.16 -3.08 3.67
C ILE A 94 -6.38 -3.69 2.98
N LEU A 95 -7.30 -4.30 3.74
CA LEU A 95 -8.54 -4.85 3.18
C LEU A 95 -9.41 -3.77 2.52
N ARG A 96 -9.49 -2.58 3.12
CA ARG A 96 -10.20 -1.43 2.53
C ARG A 96 -9.52 -0.94 1.24
N ALA A 97 -8.20 -0.79 1.24
CA ALA A 97 -7.43 -0.40 0.06
C ALA A 97 -7.62 -1.42 -1.08
N ARG A 98 -7.55 -2.73 -0.77
CA ARG A 98 -7.82 -3.81 -1.74
C ARG A 98 -9.22 -3.75 -2.34
N ARG A 99 -10.23 -3.41 -1.53
CA ARG A 99 -11.61 -3.26 -2.01
C ARG A 99 -11.75 -2.06 -2.93
N ALA A 100 -11.11 -0.95 -2.59
CA ALA A 100 -11.12 0.26 -3.40
C ALA A 100 -10.39 0.08 -4.75
N THR A 101 -9.35 -0.75 -4.80
CA THR A 101 -8.56 -1.01 -6.02
C THR A 101 -9.15 -2.10 -6.90
N GLY A 102 -10.19 -2.81 -6.45
CA GLY A 102 -10.80 -3.89 -7.23
C GLY A 102 -9.95 -5.16 -7.32
N LEU A 103 -8.90 -5.30 -6.50
CA LEU A 103 -8.02 -6.47 -6.45
C LEU A 103 -8.65 -7.69 -5.74
N MET A 104 -9.99 -7.77 -5.66
CA MET A 104 -10.75 -8.84 -4.99
C MET A 104 -11.19 -9.97 -5.94
N THR A 105 -10.49 -10.21 -7.05
CA THR A 105 -10.76 -11.38 -7.90
C THR A 105 -10.28 -12.67 -7.23
N ARG A 106 -11.08 -13.74 -7.31
CA ARG A 106 -10.85 -15.04 -6.63
C ARG A 106 -9.47 -15.65 -6.88
N SER A 107 -8.88 -15.41 -8.05
CA SER A 107 -7.51 -15.84 -8.40
C SER A 107 -6.43 -14.94 -7.81
N HIS A 108 -6.66 -13.62 -7.78
CA HIS A 108 -5.73 -12.65 -7.22
C HIS A 108 -5.78 -12.61 -5.69
N TYR A 109 -6.83 -13.15 -5.06
CA TYR A 109 -6.95 -13.20 -3.61
C TYR A 109 -5.76 -13.88 -2.94
N ARG A 110 -5.35 -15.07 -3.41
CA ARG A 110 -4.23 -15.83 -2.83
C ARG A 110 -2.89 -15.16 -3.12
N MET A 111 -2.69 -14.67 -4.34
CA MET A 111 -1.47 -13.96 -4.75
C MET A 111 -1.29 -12.68 -3.95
N VAL A 112 -2.30 -11.80 -3.91
CA VAL A 112 -2.27 -10.56 -3.13
C VAL A 112 -2.15 -10.88 -1.64
N SER A 113 -2.80 -11.94 -1.12
CA SER A 113 -2.64 -12.33 0.28
C SER A 113 -1.22 -12.81 0.59
N ASN A 114 -0.60 -13.60 -0.27
CA ASN A 114 0.79 -14.07 -0.08
C ASN A 114 1.78 -12.91 -0.15
N ILE A 115 1.61 -12.02 -1.13
CA ILE A 115 2.44 -10.84 -1.35
C ILE A 115 2.29 -9.81 -0.22
N THR A 116 1.06 -9.56 0.26
CA THR A 116 0.82 -8.60 1.35
C THR A 116 1.26 -9.11 2.71
N LEU A 117 1.23 -10.43 2.94
CA LEU A 117 1.66 -11.06 4.19
C LEU A 117 3.17 -11.40 4.21
N GLY A 118 3.93 -11.11 3.15
CA GLY A 118 5.34 -11.51 3.07
C GLY A 118 5.55 -13.03 3.00
N LYS A 119 4.49 -13.81 2.81
CA LYS A 119 4.57 -15.27 2.67
C LYS A 119 4.90 -15.61 1.23
N HIS A 120 6.17 -15.45 0.86
CA HIS A 120 6.71 -16.17 -0.27
C HIS A 120 6.65 -17.67 0.11
N CYS A 121 5.73 -18.42 -0.49
CA CYS A 121 5.79 -19.87 -0.37
C CYS A 121 7.12 -20.28 -1.00
N GLU A 122 8.06 -20.77 -0.19
CA GLU A 122 9.19 -21.56 -0.66
C GLU A 122 8.64 -22.62 -1.62
N VAL A 123 8.85 -22.41 -2.92
CA VAL A 123 8.76 -23.49 -3.89
C VAL A 123 10.10 -24.21 -3.76
N LYS A 124 10.09 -25.30 -3.00
CA LYS A 124 11.18 -26.26 -2.93
C LYS A 124 10.98 -27.35 -3.96
#